data_AF-A0AAC8TLQ1-F1
#
_entry.id   AF-A0AAC8TLQ1-F1
#
_cell.length_a   1.000
_cell.length_b   1.000
_cell.length_c   1.000
_cell.angle_alpha   90.00
_cell.angle_beta   90.00
_cell.angle_gamma   90.00
#
_symmetry.space_group_name_H-M   'P 1'
#
loop_
_entity.id
_entity.type
_entity.pdbx_description
1 polymer ?
#
loop_
_entity_poly.entity_id
_entity_poly.type
_entity_poly.pdbx_seq_one_letter_code
_entity_poly.pdbx_strand_id
1 'polypeptide(L)'
;MSEFVSDYKAAFTLKNVISLRRWVYFTLKSMLLFLLLVLFFSILQYVAIVYTPLFEYVTVPGIKLSNMYGIAIVLAVSFGPSVLYLIRIFTR
;
A
#
# COMPACT_ATOMS: atom_id res chain seq x y z
N MET A 1 10.06 -7.54 12.55
CA MET A 1 8.88 -6.69 12.26
C MET A 1 8.98 -5.29 12.87
N SER A 2 9.49 -5.13 14.11
CA SER A 2 9.68 -3.81 14.76
C SER A 2 10.49 -2.81 13.92
N GLU A 3 11.59 -3.26 13.31
CA GLU A 3 12.42 -2.41 12.45
C GLU A 3 11.69 -1.89 11.22
N PHE A 4 10.83 -2.70 10.60
CA PHE A 4 10.06 -2.27 9.43
C PHE A 4 9.05 -1.19 9.80
N VAL A 5 8.34 -1.35 10.93
CA VAL A 5 7.37 -0.35 11.42
C VAL A 5 8.07 0.95 11.83
N SER A 6 9.25 0.85 12.45
CA SER A 6 10.08 2.01 12.78
C SER A 6 10.53 2.76 11.53
N ASP A 7 11.09 2.04 10.55
CA ASP A 7 11.54 2.60 9.28
C ASP A 7 10.37 3.17 8.47
N TYR A 8 9.19 2.55 8.53
CA TYR A 8 7.97 3.03 7.88
C TYR A 8 7.53 4.37 8.46
N LYS A 9 7.44 4.49 9.80
CA LYS A 9 7.09 5.76 10.47
C LYS A 9 8.14 6.84 10.18
N ALA A 10 9.41 6.46 10.20
CA ALA A 10 10.50 7.39 9.98
C ALA A 10 10.62 7.87 8.51
N ALA A 11 9.96 7.19 7.56
CA ALA A 11 9.85 7.70 6.20
C ALA A 11 9.14 9.05 6.13
N PHE A 12 8.27 9.34 7.10
CA PHE A 12 7.54 10.61 7.18
C PHE A 12 8.30 11.69 7.99
N THR A 13 9.40 11.34 8.65
CA THR A 13 10.24 12.31 9.37
C THR A 13 11.39 12.79 8.50
N LEU A 14 11.55 14.11 8.36
CA LEU A 14 12.49 14.75 7.42
C LEU A 14 13.97 14.42 7.65
N LYS A 15 14.35 14.05 8.88
CA LYS A 15 15.75 13.86 9.27
C LYS A 15 16.29 12.45 9.04
N ASN A 16 15.42 11.47 8.75
CA ASN A 16 15.87 10.09 8.62
C ASN A 16 16.23 9.75 7.17
N VAL A 17 17.46 9.30 6.97
CA VAL A 17 18.00 8.85 5.68
C VAL A 17 18.52 7.43 5.86
N ILE A 18 18.06 6.54 4.99
CA ILE A 18 18.50 5.15 4.96
C ILE A 18 19.49 4.94 3.82
N SER A 19 20.38 3.96 3.97
CA SER A 19 21.29 3.57 2.89
C SER A 19 20.52 2.89 1.75
N LEU A 20 21.06 2.94 0.52
CA LEU A 20 20.47 2.27 -0.65
C LEU A 20 20.19 0.78 -0.41
N ARG A 21 21.12 0.08 0.25
CA ARG A 21 20.96 -1.33 0.62
C ARG A 21 19.75 -1.55 1.53
N ARG A 22 19.58 -0.70 2.56
CA ARG A 22 18.44 -0.79 3.49
C ARG A 22 17.13 -0.41 2.80
N TRP A 23 17.16 0.53 1.86
CA TRP A 23 16.02 0.88 1.02
C TRP A 23 15.54 -0.31 0.16
N VAL A 24 16.44 -1.10 -0.43
CA VAL A 24 16.06 -2.31 -1.18
C VAL A 24 15.34 -3.32 -0.27
N TYR A 25 15.89 -3.60 0.91
CA TYR A 25 15.25 -4.50 1.89
C TYR A 25 13.90 -3.96 2.38
N PHE A 26 13.79 -2.64 2.60
CA PHE A 26 12.53 -2.00 2.97
C PHE A 26 11.48 -2.16 1.86
N THR A 27 11.87 -1.93 0.60
CA THR A 27 11.00 -2.06 -0.57
C THR A 27 10.54 -3.50 -0.79
N LEU A 28 11.40 -4.50 -0.57
CA LEU A 28 11.01 -5.91 -0.55
C LEU A 28 9.96 -6.22 0.53
N LYS A 29 10.12 -5.68 1.73
CA LYS A 29 9.11 -5.82 2.81
C LYS A 29 7.80 -5.07 2.47
N SER A 30 7.90 -3.92 1.82
CA SER A 30 6.72 -3.20 1.28
C SER A 30 5.98 -4.00 0.21
N MET A 31 6.68 -4.78 -0.61
CA MET A 31 6.04 -5.70 -1.56
C MET A 31 5.24 -6.79 -0.86
N LEU A 32 5.76 -7.34 0.26
CA LEU A 32 5.00 -8.26 1.09
C LEU A 32 3.74 -7.60 1.67
N LEU A 33 3.87 -6.37 2.18
CA LEU A 33 2.74 -5.58 2.68
C LEU A 33 1.69 -5.35 1.58
N PHE A 34 2.14 -5.03 0.36
CA PHE A 34 1.28 -4.85 -0.80
C PHE A 34 0.45 -6.11 -1.09
N LEU A 35 1.11 -7.27 -1.15
CA LEU A 35 0.42 -8.55 -1.39
C LEU A 35 -0.63 -8.85 -0.31
N LEU A 36 -0.29 -8.60 0.96
CA LEU A 36 -1.23 -8.80 2.08
C LEU A 36 -2.43 -7.85 1.99
N LEU A 37 -2.21 -6.58 1.65
CA LEU A 37 -3.29 -5.60 1.50
C LEU A 37 -4.17 -5.88 0.29
N VAL A 38 -3.60 -6.33 -0.83
CA VAL A 38 -4.38 -6.75 -2.01
C VAL A 38 -5.23 -7.97 -1.67
N LEU A 39 -4.67 -8.96 -0.98
CA LEU A 39 -5.42 -10.14 -0.53
C LEU A 39 -6.58 -9.73 0.39
N PHE A 40 -6.31 -8.89 1.39
CA PHE A 40 -7.32 -8.39 2.32
C PHE A 40 -8.42 -7.59 1.61
N PHE A 41 -8.04 -6.69 0.69
CA PHE A 41 -8.97 -5.93 -0.13
C PHE A 41 -9.86 -6.85 -0.98
N SER A 42 -9.27 -7.89 -1.58
CA SER A 42 -10.00 -8.86 -2.40
C SER A 42 -11.02 -9.65 -1.58
N ILE A 43 -10.65 -10.06 -0.35
CA ILE A 43 -11.56 -10.72 0.58
C ILE A 43 -12.71 -9.78 0.98
N LEU A 44 -12.40 -8.53 1.33
CA LEU A 44 -13.43 -7.54 1.68
C LEU A 44 -14.40 -7.29 0.51
N GLN A 45 -13.88 -7.17 -0.70
CA GLN A 45 -14.72 -7.02 -1.89
C GLN A 45 -15.58 -8.26 -2.14
N TYR A 46 -15.03 -9.46 -1.99
CA TYR A 46 -15.79 -10.69 -2.13
C TYR A 46 -16.94 -10.77 -1.11
N VAL A 47 -16.65 -10.47 0.17
CA VAL A 47 -17.67 -10.44 1.22
C VAL A 47 -18.73 -9.38 0.94
N ALA A 48 -18.31 -8.17 0.52
CA ALA A 48 -19.24 -7.11 0.16
C ALA A 48 -20.16 -7.54 -0.98
N ILE A 49 -19.63 -8.14 -2.05
CA ILE A 49 -20.42 -8.59 -3.19
C ILE A 49 -21.39 -9.72 -2.79
N VAL A 50 -20.93 -10.73 -2.04
CA VAL A 50 -21.74 -11.92 -1.73
C VAL A 50 -22.81 -11.65 -0.68
N TYR A 51 -22.52 -10.82 0.33
CA TYR A 51 -23.40 -10.68 1.50
C TYR A 51 -24.20 -9.38 1.55
N THR A 52 -24.00 -8.43 0.63
CA THR A 52 -24.89 -7.27 0.56
C THR A 52 -25.97 -7.45 -0.51
N PRO A 53 -27.23 -7.07 -0.23
CA PRO A 53 -28.31 -7.05 -1.23
C PRO A 53 -28.09 -5.95 -2.30
N LEU A 54 -26.92 -5.31 -2.31
CA LEU A 54 -26.50 -4.31 -3.27
C LEU A 54 -26.28 -4.88 -4.68
N PHE A 55 -26.46 -6.18 -4.94
CA PHE A 55 -26.36 -6.77 -6.29
C PHE A 55 -27.18 -6.01 -7.35
N GLU A 56 -28.32 -5.43 -6.96
CA GLU A 56 -29.14 -4.58 -7.85
C GLU A 56 -28.52 -3.19 -8.12
N TYR A 57 -27.64 -2.71 -7.24
CA TYR A 57 -26.97 -1.41 -7.31
C TYR A 57 -25.48 -1.51 -7.65
N VAL A 58 -24.92 -2.71 -7.65
CA VAL A 58 -23.52 -3.00 -8.00
C VAL A 58 -23.43 -3.01 -9.53
N THR A 59 -23.32 -1.82 -10.09
CA THR A 59 -23.06 -1.65 -11.51
C THR A 59 -21.59 -1.99 -11.80
N VAL A 60 -21.32 -2.59 -12.97
CA VAL A 60 -19.94 -2.87 -13.44
C VAL A 60 -19.00 -1.64 -13.34
N PRO A 61 -19.46 -0.40 -13.65
CA PRO A 61 -18.68 0.82 -13.41
C PRO A 61 -18.33 1.06 -11.93
N GLY A 62 -19.27 0.82 -11.00
CA GLY A 62 -19.04 1.00 -9.56
C GLY A 62 -17.96 0.07 -9.00
N ILE A 63 -17.94 -1.19 -9.43
CA ILE A 63 -16.87 -2.14 -9.08
C ILE A 63 -15.54 -1.67 -9.66
N LYS A 64 -15.50 -1.26 -10.94
CA LYS A 64 -14.27 -0.77 -11.58
C LYS A 64 -13.67 0.43 -10.84
N LEU A 65 -14.53 1.39 -10.45
CA LEU A 65 -14.12 2.57 -9.71
C LEU A 65 -13.57 2.19 -8.31
N SER A 66 -14.29 1.32 -7.59
CA SER A 66 -13.87 0.80 -6.28
C SER A 66 -12.53 0.07 -6.35
N ASN A 67 -12.32 -0.77 -7.37
CA ASN A 67 -11.04 -1.44 -7.61
C ASN A 67 -9.91 -0.44 -7.87
N MET A 68 -10.14 0.55 -8.74
CA MET A 68 -9.13 1.56 -9.04
C MET A 68 -8.70 2.33 -7.79
N TYR A 69 -9.66 2.83 -7.01
CA TYR A 69 -9.34 3.55 -5.77
C TYR A 69 -8.71 2.66 -4.71
N GLY A 70 -9.22 1.43 -4.54
CA GLY A 70 -8.67 0.47 -3.60
C GLY A 70 -7.21 0.13 -3.91
N ILE A 71 -6.91 -0.19 -5.17
CA ILE A 71 -5.53 -0.47 -5.62
C ILE A 71 -4.65 0.77 -5.46
N ALA A 72 -5.14 1.96 -5.81
CA ALA A 72 -4.38 3.20 -5.65
C ALA A 72 -4.00 3.47 -4.19
N ILE A 73 -4.93 3.27 -3.25
CA ILE A 73 -4.68 3.42 -1.81
C ILE A 73 -3.68 2.36 -1.34
N VAL A 74 -3.85 1.09 -1.73
CA VAL A 74 -2.93 0.02 -1.36
C VAL A 74 -1.51 0.30 -1.87
N LEU A 75 -1.36 0.77 -3.11
CA LEU A 75 -0.08 1.21 -3.65
C LEU A 75 0.54 2.36 -2.86
N ALA A 76 -0.26 3.40 -2.55
CA ALA A 76 0.21 4.56 -1.81
C ALA A 76 0.68 4.19 -0.39
N VAL A 77 -0.07 3.31 0.30
CA VAL A 77 0.29 2.82 1.64
C VAL A 77 1.54 1.94 1.59
N SER A 78 1.63 1.01 0.64
CA SER A 78 2.76 0.08 0.57
C SER A 78 4.06 0.76 0.13
N PHE A 79 4.00 1.61 -0.90
CA PHE A 79 5.20 2.15 -1.56
C PHE A 79 5.44 3.64 -1.35
N GLY A 80 4.46 4.40 -0.83
CA GLY A 80 4.64 5.82 -0.52
C GLY A 80 5.90 6.09 0.34
N PRO A 81 6.12 5.35 1.44
CA PRO A 81 7.34 5.47 2.23
C PRO A 81 8.63 5.17 1.45
N SER A 82 8.62 4.17 0.56
CA SER A 82 9.78 3.84 -0.29
C SER A 82 10.10 4.96 -1.26
N VAL A 83 9.07 5.61 -1.85
CA VAL A 83 9.24 6.76 -2.74
C VAL A 83 9.80 7.96 -1.96
N LEU A 84 9.31 8.24 -0.75
CA LEU A 84 9.84 9.31 0.10
C LEU A 84 11.32 9.12 0.42
N TYR A 85 11.71 7.90 0.77
CA TYR A 85 13.13 7.59 0.98
C TYR A 85 13.95 7.73 -0.29
N LEU A 86 13.42 7.31 -1.44
CA LEU A 86 14.10 7.40 -2.73
C LEU A 86 14.33 8.87 -3.13
N ILE A 87 13.31 9.72 -3.02
CA ILE A 87 13.45 11.17 -3.25
C ILE A 87 14.57 11.74 -2.39
N ARG A 88 14.58 11.42 -1.09
CA ARG A 88 15.62 11.91 -0.16
C ARG A 88 17.03 11.41 -0.49
N ILE A 89 17.17 10.20 -1.00
CA ILE A 89 18.46 9.65 -1.42
C ILE A 89 18.99 10.42 -2.65
N PHE A 90 18.12 10.82 -3.58
CA PHE A 90 18.50 11.55 -4.80
C PHE A 90 18.65 13.06 -4.64
N THR A 91 17.92 13.68 -3.71
CA THR A 91 18.03 15.13 -3.43
C THR A 91 19.17 15.49 -2.47
N ARG A 92 19.94 14.49 -2.01
CA ARG A 92 21.13 14.67 -1.19
C ARG A 92 22.38 14.67 -2.05
#